data_AF-A0A9X8VF81-F1
#
_entry.id   AF-A0A9X8VF81-F1
#
_cell.length_a   1.000
_cell.length_b   1.000
_cell.length_c   1.000
_cell.angle_alpha   90.00
_cell.angle_beta   90.00
_cell.angle_gamma   90.00
#
_symmetry.space_group_name_H-M   'P 1'
#
loop_
_entity.id
_entity.type
_entity.pdbx_description
1 polymer ?
#
loop_
_entity_poly.entity_id
_entity_poly.type
_entity_poly.pdbx_seq_one_letter_code
_entity_poly.pdbx_strand_id
1 'polypeptide(L)' 'VRGAECVVHCAGQVRGHAEAVFTRCNVTGSLNLMQAAKQNGRCNRFLFMSSLAARHPALSWYAHSKQAAE' A
#
# COMPACT_ATOMS: atom_id res chain seq x y z
N VAL A 1 0.17 14.31 -3.32
CA VAL A 1 -0.40 14.00 -4.66
C VAL A 1 -1.12 15.19 -5.31
N ARG A 2 -0.99 16.44 -4.83
CA ARG A 2 -1.61 17.61 -5.48
C ARG A 2 -1.19 17.72 -6.95
N GLY A 3 -2.16 17.94 -7.83
CA GLY A 3 -1.91 18.15 -9.25
C GLY A 3 -1.58 16.88 -10.05
N ALA A 4 -1.41 15.73 -9.40
CA ALA A 4 -1.08 14.49 -10.09
C ALA A 4 -2.30 13.92 -10.86
N GLU A 5 -2.12 13.66 -12.15
CA GLU A 5 -3.14 12.99 -12.99
C GLU A 5 -3.10 11.46 -12.82
N CYS A 6 -1.93 10.93 -12.49
CA CYS A 6 -1.69 9.51 -12.22
C CYS A 6 -0.84 9.34 -10.96
N VAL A 7 -1.07 8.27 -10.20
CA VAL A 7 -0.27 7.88 -9.04
C VAL A 7 0.17 6.42 -9.21
N VAL A 8 1.46 6.16 -9.03
CA VAL A 8 2.02 4.80 -8.92
C VAL A 8 2.54 4.64 -7.50
N HIS A 9 1.93 3.74 -6.74
CA HIS A 9 2.29 3.48 -5.35
C HIS A 9 3.17 2.23 -5.24
N CYS A 10 4.48 2.45 -5.17
CA CYS A 10 5.50 1.40 -5.01
C CYS A 10 6.02 1.27 -3.58
N ALA A 11 5.56 2.12 -2.65
CA ALA A 11 6.10 2.12 -1.30
C ALA A 11 5.59 0.90 -0.52
N GLY A 12 6.51 0.24 0.18
CA GLY A 12 6.20 -0.90 1.03
C GLY A 12 7.38 -1.28 1.91
N GLN A 13 7.10 -1.53 3.19
CA GLN A 13 8.06 -2.03 4.16
C GLN A 13 8.28 -3.54 3.95
N VAL A 14 9.53 -3.94 3.70
CA VAL A 14 9.92 -5.33 3.47
C VAL A 14 10.70 -5.96 4.63
N ARG A 15 11.00 -5.19 5.68
CA ARG A 15 11.72 -5.64 6.90
C ARG A 15 11.06 -5.06 8.14
N GLY A 16 11.00 -5.81 9.23
CA GLY A 16 10.42 -5.33 10.48
C GLY A 16 10.51 -6.39 11.56
N HIS A 17 10.51 -5.96 12.82
CA HIS A 17 10.59 -6.85 13.98
C HIS A 17 9.21 -7.14 14.61
N ALA A 18 8.13 -6.56 14.06
CA ALA A 18 6.77 -6.75 14.54
C ALA A 18 5.75 -6.51 13.41
N GLU A 19 4.58 -7.14 13.52
CA GLU A 19 3.48 -6.97 12.56
C GLU A 19 3.05 -5.51 12.41
N ALA A 20 2.95 -4.77 13.51
CA ALA A 20 2.53 -3.37 13.52
C ALA A 20 3.39 -2.47 12.59
N VAL A 21 4.68 -2.80 12.42
CA VAL A 21 5.58 -2.09 11.50
C VAL A 21 5.10 -2.24 10.06
N PHE A 22 4.68 -3.46 9.68
CA PHE A 22 4.15 -3.75 8.36
C PHE A 22 2.75 -3.15 8.17
N THR A 23 1.84 -3.30 9.14
CA THR A 23 0.48 -2.75 9.07
C THR A 23 0.50 -1.23 8.90
N ARG A 24 1.32 -0.52 9.70
CA ARG A 24 1.43 0.94 9.60
C ARG A 24 1.87 1.41 8.22
N CYS A 25 2.84 0.73 7.61
CA CYS A 25 3.39 1.15 6.32
C CYS A 25 2.55 0.65 5.14
N ASN A 26 2.30 -0.66 5.09
CA ASN A 26 1.74 -1.32 3.92
C ASN A 26 0.22 -1.21 3.85
N VAL A 27 -0.47 -1.15 4.99
CA VAL A 27 -1.94 -1.02 5.04
C VAL A 27 -2.34 0.44 5.24
N THR A 28 -2.04 1.01 6.42
CA THR A 28 -2.46 2.37 6.76
C THR A 28 -1.84 3.41 5.83
N GLY A 29 -0.54 3.28 5.51
CA GLY A 29 0.15 4.18 4.58
C GLY A 29 -0.45 4.15 3.16
N SER A 30 -0.80 2.97 2.66
CA SER A 30 -1.45 2.81 1.36
C SER A 30 -2.85 3.43 1.34
N LEU A 31 -3.66 3.17 2.37
CA LEU A 31 -4.99 3.76 2.53
C LEU A 31 -4.92 5.30 2.51
N ASN A 32 -4.00 5.88 3.27
CA ASN A 32 -3.80 7.33 3.33
C ASN A 32 -3.45 7.91 1.96
N LEU A 33 -2.58 7.25 1.19
CA LEU A 33 -2.20 7.70 -0.14
C LEU A 33 -3.38 7.60 -1.12
N MET A 34 -4.13 6.50 -1.09
CA MET A 34 -5.34 6.32 -1.92
C MET A 34 -6.39 7.39 -1.61
N GLN A 35 -6.63 7.68 -0.33
CA GLN A 35 -7.53 8.75 0.10
C GLN A 35 -7.07 10.12 -0.40
N ALA A 36 -5.78 10.43 -0.27
CA ALA A 36 -5.22 11.68 -0.78
C ALA A 36 -5.32 11.77 -2.31
N ALA A 37 -5.12 10.66 -3.03
CA ALA A 37 -5.25 10.61 -4.48
C ALA A 37 -6.70 10.85 -4.92
N LYS A 38 -7.66 10.26 -4.20
CA LYS A 38 -9.10 10.50 -4.39
C LYS A 38 -9.47 11.96 -4.13
N GLN A 39 -8.96 12.55 -3.05
CA GLN A 39 -9.22 13.95 -2.66
C GLN A 39 -8.57 14.97 -3.61
N ASN A 40 -7.51 14.60 -4.33
CA ASN A 40 -6.87 15.48 -5.31
C ASN A 40 -7.82 15.88 -6.46
N GLY A 41 -8.85 15.09 -6.75
CA GLY A 41 -9.85 15.38 -7.79
C GLY A 41 -9.35 15.33 -9.24
N ARG A 42 -8.03 15.31 -9.48
CA ARG A 42 -7.39 15.20 -10.80
C ARG A 42 -6.80 13.82 -11.09
N CYS A 43 -6.66 12.96 -10.08
CA CYS A 43 -6.04 11.66 -10.25
C CYS A 43 -7.03 10.67 -10.87
N ASN A 44 -6.89 10.42 -12.16
CA ASN A 44 -7.77 9.51 -12.92
C ASN A 44 -7.23 8.07 -12.99
N ARG A 45 -5.94 7.86 -12.63
CA ARG A 45 -5.31 6.54 -12.65
C ARG A 45 -4.49 6.32 -11.39
N PHE A 46 -4.74 5.21 -10.70
CA PHE A 46 -3.97 4.79 -9.54
C PHE A 46 -3.49 3.36 -9.75
N LEU A 47 -2.17 3.15 -9.71
CA LEU A 47 -1.56 1.83 -9.78
C LEU A 47 -0.98 1.49 -8.41
N PHE A 48 -1.57 0.49 -7.73
CA PHE A 48 -1.03 -0.07 -6.50
C PHE A 48 -0.11 -1.24 -6.82
N MET A 49 1.15 -1.18 -6.38
CA MET A 49 2.06 -2.32 -6.51
C MET A 49 1.99 -3.19 -5.25
N SER A 50 1.35 -4.36 -5.39
CA SER A 50 1.35 -5.41 -4.37
C SER A 50 2.59 -6.32 -4.51
N SER A 51 2.48 -7.56 -4.03
CA SER A 51 3.51 -8.60 -4.11
C SER A 51 2.85 -9.95 -4.37
N LEU A 52 3.51 -10.84 -5.12
CA LEU A 52 3.04 -12.23 -5.27
C LEU A 52 2.90 -12.93 -3.91
N ALA A 53 3.66 -12.51 -2.90
CA ALA A 53 3.55 -13.02 -1.53
C ALA A 53 2.16 -12.79 -0.90
N ALA A 54 1.39 -11.79 -1.34
CA ALA A 54 0.03 -11.53 -0.86
C ALA A 54 -0.93 -12.71 -1.08
N ARG A 55 -0.63 -13.60 -2.04
CA ARG A 55 -1.38 -14.84 -2.27
C ARG A 55 -1.22 -15.88 -1.15
N HIS A 56 -0.21 -15.72 -0.29
CA HIS A 56 0.10 -16.62 0.81
C HIS A 56 0.29 -15.81 2.12
N PRO A 57 -0.77 -15.18 2.64
CA PRO A 57 -0.67 -14.23 3.76
C PRO A 57 -0.10 -14.83 5.04
N ALA A 58 -0.27 -16.14 5.27
CA ALA A 58 0.24 -16.83 6.46
C ALA A 58 1.77 -16.99 6.48
N LEU A 59 2.49 -16.70 5.39
CA LEU A 59 3.95 -16.89 5.33
C LEU A 59 4.75 -15.87 6.14
N SER A 60 4.22 -14.64 6.29
CA SER A 60 4.90 -13.58 7.02
C SER A 60 3.98 -12.39 7.26
N TRP A 61 4.35 -11.53 8.21
CA TRP A 61 3.69 -10.23 8.39
C TRP A 61 3.77 -9.35 7.14
N TYR A 62 4.83 -9.46 6.35
CA TYR A 62 4.93 -8.79 5.05
C TYR A 62 3.83 -9.28 4.10
N ALA A 63 3.75 -10.60 3.87
CA ALA A 63 2.74 -11.21 3.01
C ALA A 63 1.31 -10.86 3.44
N HIS A 64 1.02 -11.01 4.73
CA HIS A 64 -0.25 -10.62 5.33
C HIS A 64 -0.57 -9.14 5.06
N SER A 65 0.37 -8.24 5.33
CA SER A 65 0.16 -6.80 5.15
C SER A 65 -0.02 -6.37 3.68
N LYS A 66 0.55 -7.10 2.73
CA LYS A 66 0.34 -6.83 1.29
C LYS A 66 -1.03 -7.30 0.85
N GLN A 67 -1.51 -8.46 1.33
CA GLN A 67 -2.87 -8.92 1.10
C GLN A 67 -3.90 -7.96 1.72
N ALA A 68 -3.69 -7.55 2.97
CA ALA A 68 -4.61 -6.63 3.67
C ALA A 68 -4.68 -5.23 3.05
N ALA A 69 -3.75 -4.88 2.17
CA ALA A 69 -3.69 -3.60 1.48
C ALA A 69 -4.24 -3.64 0.04
N GLU A 70 -4.51 -4.83 -0.50
CA GLU A 70 -5.22 -5.02 -1.78
C GLU A 70 -6.71 -4.69 -1.63
#